data_AF-A0A0N0DBA7-F1
#
_entry.id   AF-A0A0N0DBA7-F1
#
_cell.length_a   1.000
_cell.length_b   1.000
_cell.length_c   1.000
_cell.angle_alpha   90.00
_cell.angle_beta   90.00
_cell.angle_gamma   90.00
#
_symmetry.space_group_name_H-M   'P 1'
#
loop_
_entity.id
_entity.type
_entity.pdbx_description
1 polymer ?
#
loop_
_entity_poly.entity_id
_entity_poly.type
_entity_poly.pdbx_seq_one_letter_code
_entity_poly.pdbx_strand_id
1 'polypeptide(L)'
;MLVDRDSYTLNNHRIPGLQEPLISRHLDQACKRQNKLPTDDILLQLKEKINHLPHFKDLFERYKVNNLFAVHFLHRHSEVAHGFNMVGRTISDGRLYWTRKVANNTLDTSKVCGRKFMFDEQGWFPCEFHEGSAPDLSKVKPEFFTDFAAYLVENDLTSTFGLEYIVPELLIFNMLENNWQRYGLVISESTSVPLDDNSTVITSWGWLDSLRKRELRCVRFPDGHKKVNIEQQESLSDEESIAAFERVYLNVY
;
A
#
# COMPACT_ATOMS: atom_id res chain seq x y z
N MET A 1 -31.43 26.03 -11.80
CA MET A 1 -30.22 26.42 -11.05
C MET A 1 -29.07 25.66 -11.64
N LEU A 2 -28.18 26.37 -12.33
CA LEU A 2 -26.90 25.85 -12.81
C LEU A 2 -26.02 25.68 -11.58
N VAL A 3 -25.61 24.44 -11.29
CA VAL A 3 -24.59 24.18 -10.27
C VAL A 3 -23.27 24.57 -10.89
N ASP A 4 -22.63 25.57 -10.30
CA ASP A 4 -21.29 26.02 -10.69
C ASP A 4 -20.35 24.83 -10.54
N ARG A 5 -19.83 24.34 -11.67
CA ARG A 5 -18.71 23.40 -11.70
C ARG A 5 -17.46 24.22 -11.46
N ASP A 6 -17.31 24.72 -10.24
CA ASP A 6 -16.00 25.19 -9.79
C ASP A 6 -15.06 23.99 -9.89
N SER A 7 -14.20 24.09 -10.89
CA SER A 7 -13.11 23.18 -11.17
C SER A 7 -12.46 22.81 -9.84
N TYR A 8 -12.40 21.52 -9.52
CA TYR A 8 -11.34 21.03 -8.67
C TYR A 8 -10.05 21.48 -9.35
N THR A 9 -9.47 22.60 -8.92
CA THR A 9 -8.10 22.94 -9.24
C THR A 9 -7.30 21.85 -8.55
N LEU A 10 -7.07 20.75 -9.28
CA LEU A 10 -6.23 19.65 -8.88
C LEU A 10 -4.93 20.28 -8.42
N ASN A 11 -4.76 20.31 -7.10
CA ASN A 11 -3.75 21.11 -6.48
C ASN A 11 -2.42 20.47 -6.89
N ASN A 12 -1.70 21.13 -7.79
CA ASN A 12 -0.55 20.57 -8.51
C ASN A 12 0.71 20.54 -7.62
N HIS A 13 0.50 20.33 -6.32
CA HIS A 13 1.53 20.25 -5.32
C HIS A 13 2.34 18.96 -5.52
N ARG A 14 3.64 19.06 -5.25
CA ARG A 14 4.53 17.90 -5.35
C ARG A 14 4.11 16.88 -4.30
N ILE A 15 4.07 15.62 -4.71
CA ILE A 15 3.63 14.51 -3.86
C ILE A 15 4.69 14.21 -2.79
N PRO A 16 4.38 14.34 -1.48
CA PRO A 16 5.34 14.06 -0.42
C PRO A 16 5.82 12.62 -0.41
N GLY A 17 7.15 12.43 -0.31
CA GLY A 17 7.78 11.12 -0.31
C GLY A 17 7.82 10.45 -1.69
N LEU A 18 7.42 11.16 -2.75
CA LEU A 18 7.50 10.68 -4.13
C LEU A 18 8.18 11.70 -5.05
N GLN A 19 7.68 12.93 -5.08
CA GLN A 19 8.22 14.03 -5.90
C GLN A 19 8.98 15.08 -5.07
N GLU A 20 8.76 15.08 -3.76
CA GLU A 20 9.49 15.89 -2.80
C GLU A 20 9.89 15.09 -1.56
N PRO A 21 10.99 15.46 -0.86
CA PRO A 21 11.40 14.78 0.37
C PRO A 21 10.34 14.82 1.48
N LEU A 22 10.35 13.80 2.33
CA LEU A 22 9.50 13.78 3.53
C LEU A 22 10.03 14.74 4.59
N ILE A 23 9.10 15.37 5.32
CA ILE A 23 9.36 16.16 6.52
C ILE A 23 8.41 15.73 7.63
N SER A 24 8.70 16.09 8.89
CA SER A 24 7.95 15.61 10.06
C SER A 24 6.45 15.84 9.97
N ARG A 25 5.99 16.98 9.41
CA ARG A 25 4.56 17.25 9.22
C ARG A 25 3.86 16.18 8.36
N HIS A 26 4.55 15.61 7.37
CA HIS A 26 4.00 14.59 6.49
C HIS A 26 3.77 13.29 7.26
N LEU A 27 4.69 12.93 8.16
CA LEU A 27 4.56 11.76 9.03
C LEU A 27 3.39 11.90 10.00
N ASP A 28 3.19 13.08 10.59
CA ASP A 28 2.09 13.31 11.54
C ASP A 28 0.72 13.28 10.85
N GLN A 29 0.64 13.77 9.60
CA GLN A 29 -0.57 13.70 8.80
C GLN A 29 -0.87 12.28 8.32
N ALA A 30 0.15 11.52 7.89
CA ALA A 30 -0.01 10.16 7.41
C ALA A 30 -0.67 9.25 8.45
N CYS A 31 -0.21 9.28 9.71
CA CYS A 31 -0.82 8.53 10.82
C CYS A 31 -2.32 8.84 10.98
N LYS A 32 -2.69 10.13 10.99
CA LYS A 32 -4.09 10.56 11.16
C LYS A 32 -4.97 10.07 10.02
N ARG A 33 -4.47 10.10 8.78
CA ARG A 33 -5.23 9.71 7.59
C ARG A 33 -5.29 8.18 7.44
N GLN A 34 -4.20 7.47 7.72
CA GLN A 34 -4.17 6.01 7.79
C GLN A 34 -5.25 5.48 8.74
N ASN A 35 -5.42 6.12 9.91
CA ASN A 35 -6.46 5.72 10.87
C ASN A 35 -7.90 6.04 10.45
N LYS A 36 -8.10 6.86 9.40
CA LYS A 36 -9.42 7.07 8.80
C LYS A 36 -9.76 6.04 7.74
N LEU A 37 -8.79 5.24 7.29
CA LEU A 37 -9.04 4.20 6.31
C LEU A 37 -9.96 3.11 6.90
N PRO A 38 -10.83 2.53 6.08
CA PRO A 38 -11.66 1.42 6.49
C PRO A 38 -10.82 0.17 6.80
N THR A 39 -11.33 -0.72 7.63
CA THR A 39 -10.73 -2.04 7.85
C THR A 39 -11.02 -2.98 6.68
N ASP A 40 -10.35 -4.12 6.66
CA ASP A 40 -10.45 -5.17 5.62
C ASP A 40 -11.87 -5.72 5.41
N ASP A 41 -12.80 -5.41 6.33
CA ASP A 41 -14.21 -5.78 6.27
C ASP A 41 -14.93 -5.22 5.04
N ILE A 42 -14.46 -4.09 4.52
CA ILE A 42 -15.07 -3.47 3.35
C ILE A 42 -14.69 -4.16 2.03
N LEU A 43 -13.63 -4.98 2.00
CA LEU A 43 -13.04 -5.47 0.75
C LEU A 43 -14.03 -6.33 -0.07
N LEU A 44 -14.96 -7.03 0.58
CA LEU A 44 -16.02 -7.76 -0.12
C LEU A 44 -17.07 -6.86 -0.76
N GLN A 45 -17.30 -5.68 -0.17
CA GLN A 45 -18.28 -4.71 -0.65
C GLN A 45 -17.73 -3.94 -1.87
N LEU A 46 -16.40 -3.88 -2.01
CA LEU A 46 -15.73 -3.23 -3.14
C LEU A 46 -15.65 -4.10 -4.40
N LYS A 47 -16.22 -5.30 -4.41
CA LYS A 47 -16.15 -6.21 -5.57
C LYS A 47 -16.64 -5.58 -6.87
N GLU A 48 -17.66 -4.74 -6.81
CA GLU A 48 -18.19 -4.09 -8.02
C GLU A 48 -17.22 -3.05 -8.58
N LYS A 49 -16.39 -2.43 -7.72
CA LYS A 49 -15.43 -1.39 -8.11
C LYS A 49 -14.29 -1.91 -8.97
N ILE A 50 -14.13 -3.24 -9.10
CA ILE A 50 -13.14 -3.83 -10.00
C ILE A 50 -13.44 -3.56 -11.48
N ASN A 51 -14.66 -3.13 -11.81
CA ASN A 51 -15.05 -2.71 -13.17
C ASN A 51 -14.24 -1.50 -13.68
N HIS A 52 -13.59 -0.74 -12.79
CA HIS A 52 -12.71 0.38 -13.13
C HIS A 52 -11.28 -0.04 -13.50
N LEU A 53 -10.87 -1.28 -13.19
CA LEU A 53 -9.51 -1.77 -13.44
C LEU A 53 -9.06 -1.69 -14.92
N PRO A 54 -9.90 -1.97 -15.93
CA PRO A 54 -9.52 -1.76 -17.33
C PRO A 54 -9.12 -0.31 -17.63
N HIS A 55 -9.81 0.67 -17.04
CA HIS A 55 -9.46 2.08 -17.24
C HIS A 55 -8.11 2.43 -16.61
N PHE A 56 -7.86 1.95 -15.38
CA PHE A 56 -6.56 2.14 -14.74
C PHE A 56 -5.44 1.47 -15.55
N LYS A 57 -5.67 0.27 -16.10
CA LYS A 57 -4.71 -0.39 -17.00
C LYS A 57 -4.36 0.51 -18.18
N ASP A 58 -5.37 1.00 -18.90
CA ASP A 58 -5.18 1.86 -20.08
C ASP A 58 -4.41 3.14 -19.72
N LEU A 59 -4.69 3.73 -18.55
CA LEU A 59 -3.99 4.90 -18.04
C LEU A 59 -2.51 4.60 -17.77
N PHE A 60 -2.21 3.48 -17.11
CA PHE A 60 -0.83 3.11 -16.75
C PHE A 60 0.00 2.78 -18.00
N GLU A 61 -0.60 2.10 -18.97
CA GLU A 61 0.02 1.79 -20.26
C GLU A 61 0.31 3.07 -21.06
N ARG A 62 -0.66 3.99 -21.14
CA ARG A 62 -0.51 5.30 -21.82
C ARG A 62 0.66 6.10 -21.26
N TYR A 63 0.83 6.09 -19.95
CA TYR A 63 1.89 6.82 -19.25
C TYR A 63 3.18 6.02 -19.05
N LYS A 64 3.20 4.74 -19.44
CA LYS A 64 4.34 3.82 -19.30
C LYS A 64 4.85 3.68 -17.86
N VAL A 65 3.93 3.67 -16.90
CA VAL A 65 4.24 3.57 -15.45
C VAL A 65 3.94 2.20 -14.84
N ASN A 66 3.48 1.28 -15.66
CA ASN A 66 3.27 -0.15 -15.46
C ASN A 66 4.21 -0.88 -14.46
N ASN A 67 5.50 -0.58 -14.50
CA ASN A 67 6.52 -1.23 -13.65
C ASN A 67 6.90 -0.42 -12.41
N LEU A 68 6.30 0.76 -12.22
CA LEU A 68 6.59 1.65 -11.10
C LEU A 68 5.42 1.71 -10.13
N PHE A 69 4.20 1.67 -10.64
CA PHE A 69 3.01 1.83 -9.82
C PHE A 69 2.01 0.69 -10.00
N ALA A 70 1.20 0.50 -8.97
CA ALA A 70 -0.02 -0.30 -8.95
C ALA A 70 -1.19 0.55 -8.43
N VAL A 71 -2.42 0.12 -8.72
CA VAL A 71 -3.62 0.62 -8.04
C VAL A 71 -3.92 -0.29 -6.85
N HIS A 72 -4.29 0.26 -5.70
CA HIS A 72 -4.64 -0.53 -4.52
C HIS A 72 -5.95 -0.05 -3.89
N PHE A 73 -6.66 -0.97 -3.24
CA PHE A 73 -7.78 -0.61 -2.37
C PHE A 73 -7.27 0.06 -1.10
N LEU A 74 -7.88 1.20 -0.76
CA LEU A 74 -7.60 1.91 0.47
C LEU A 74 -8.20 1.16 1.66
N HIS A 75 -7.34 0.63 2.53
CA HIS A 75 -7.74 -0.03 3.77
C HIS A 75 -6.59 0.01 4.79
N ARG A 76 -6.91 -0.24 6.05
CA ARG A 76 -5.95 -0.43 7.15
C ARG A 76 -6.15 -1.77 7.81
N HIS A 77 -5.05 -2.43 8.13
CA HIS A 77 -5.08 -3.67 8.90
C HIS A 77 -5.06 -3.44 10.42
N SER A 78 -4.57 -2.28 10.87
CA SER A 78 -4.59 -1.92 12.30
C SER A 78 -4.48 -0.41 12.49
N GLU A 79 -4.84 0.05 13.70
CA GLU A 79 -4.65 1.45 14.07
C GLU A 79 -3.18 1.74 14.39
N VAL A 80 -2.72 2.93 14.01
CA VAL A 80 -1.37 3.42 14.27
C VAL A 80 -1.42 4.45 15.40
N ALA A 81 -0.61 4.29 16.44
CA ALA A 81 -0.54 5.24 17.53
C ALA A 81 0.03 6.59 17.04
N HIS A 82 -0.37 7.69 17.68
CA HIS A 82 0.19 9.00 17.38
C HIS A 82 1.72 9.00 17.54
N GLY A 83 2.44 9.61 16.59
CA GLY A 83 3.89 9.61 16.57
C GLY A 83 4.52 8.33 15.99
N PHE A 84 3.71 7.43 15.40
CA PHE A 84 4.18 6.26 14.66
C PHE A 84 3.61 6.26 13.24
N ASN A 85 4.27 5.54 12.34
CA ASN A 85 3.79 5.28 10.99
C ASN A 85 4.04 3.83 10.55
N MET A 86 3.28 3.37 9.56
CA MET A 86 3.52 2.08 8.91
C MET A 86 4.65 2.21 7.90
N VAL A 87 5.77 1.52 8.15
CA VAL A 87 6.97 1.60 7.33
C VAL A 87 7.43 0.20 6.95
N GLY A 88 7.60 -0.02 5.65
CA GLY A 88 7.96 -1.29 5.08
C GLY A 88 9.39 -1.38 4.58
N ARG A 89 10.02 -2.55 4.74
CA ARG A 89 11.35 -2.84 4.20
C ARG A 89 11.43 -4.25 3.64
N THR A 90 12.34 -4.46 2.72
CA THR A 90 12.70 -5.79 2.26
C THR A 90 13.58 -6.47 3.31
N ILE A 91 13.31 -7.74 3.59
CA ILE A 91 14.11 -8.60 4.49
C ILE A 91 14.36 -9.94 3.81
N SER A 92 15.19 -10.79 4.43
CA SER A 92 15.53 -12.13 3.89
C SER A 92 16.03 -12.06 2.43
N ASP A 93 17.01 -11.18 2.17
CA ASP A 93 17.59 -10.95 0.84
C ASP A 93 16.54 -10.60 -0.24
N GLY A 94 15.51 -9.85 0.14
CA GLY A 94 14.46 -9.39 -0.77
C GLY A 94 13.31 -10.37 -0.98
N ARG A 95 13.33 -11.54 -0.32
CA ARG A 95 12.25 -12.54 -0.44
C ARG A 95 10.97 -12.17 0.31
N LEU A 96 11.10 -11.36 1.35
CA LEU A 96 9.99 -10.92 2.18
C LEU A 96 9.95 -9.41 2.24
N TYR A 97 8.75 -8.85 2.33
CA TYR A 97 8.56 -7.44 2.62
C TYR A 97 7.79 -7.27 3.92
N TRP A 98 8.39 -6.56 4.86
CA TRP A 98 7.87 -6.44 6.21
C TRP A 98 7.50 -5.00 6.52
N THR A 99 6.21 -4.75 6.77
CA THR A 99 5.66 -3.45 7.16
C THR A 99 5.31 -3.44 8.64
N ARG A 100 5.89 -2.49 9.37
CA ARG A 100 5.77 -2.40 10.83
C ARG A 100 5.51 -0.97 11.28
N LYS A 101 5.10 -0.81 12.54
CA LYS A 101 4.96 0.51 13.17
C LYS A 101 6.34 1.01 13.57
N VAL A 102 6.73 2.18 13.11
CA VAL A 102 8.00 2.82 13.45
C VAL A 102 7.75 4.22 14.00
N ALA A 103 8.47 4.59 15.05
CA ALA A 103 8.32 5.90 15.69
C ALA A 103 8.88 7.01 14.79
N ASN A 104 8.15 8.13 14.69
CA ASN A 104 8.50 9.26 13.81
C ASN A 104 9.85 9.87 14.17
N ASN A 105 10.21 9.89 15.45
CA ASN A 105 11.48 10.43 15.93
C ASN A 105 12.69 9.53 15.63
N THR A 106 12.47 8.26 15.26
CA THR A 106 13.53 7.33 14.85
C THR A 106 13.65 7.19 13.34
N LEU A 107 12.69 7.72 12.58
CA LEU A 107 12.70 7.66 11.12
C LEU A 107 13.66 8.68 10.53
N ASP A 108 14.64 8.21 9.76
CA ASP A 108 15.45 9.04 8.88
C ASP A 108 14.66 9.33 7.60
N THR A 109 14.05 10.52 7.52
CA THR A 109 13.22 10.92 6.37
C THR A 109 13.99 11.02 5.05
N SER A 110 15.33 11.00 5.08
CA SER A 110 16.16 10.92 3.87
C SER A 110 16.30 9.51 3.31
N LYS A 111 15.96 8.48 4.11
CA LYS A 111 16.03 7.05 3.75
C LYS A 111 14.65 6.39 3.67
N VAL A 112 13.60 7.20 3.63
CA VAL A 112 12.22 6.74 3.59
C VAL A 112 11.48 7.48 2.48
N CYS A 113 10.70 6.73 1.70
CA CYS A 113 9.80 7.27 0.69
C CYS A 113 8.35 6.85 0.95
N GLY A 114 7.41 7.50 0.28
CA GLY A 114 6.01 7.07 0.30
C GLY A 114 5.84 5.77 -0.48
N ARG A 115 5.00 4.88 0.03
CA ARG A 115 4.70 3.59 -0.61
C ARG A 115 3.26 3.50 -1.09
N LYS A 116 2.32 3.74 -0.20
CA LYS A 116 0.89 3.80 -0.54
C LYS A 116 0.44 5.24 -0.41
N PHE A 117 -0.27 5.72 -1.41
CA PHE A 117 -0.74 7.09 -1.53
C PHE A 117 -2.24 7.11 -1.75
N MET A 118 -2.90 8.10 -1.16
CA MET A 118 -4.31 8.38 -1.40
C MET A 118 -4.49 9.85 -1.78
N PHE A 119 -5.66 10.16 -2.33
CA PHE A 119 -5.98 11.49 -2.86
C PHE A 119 -7.26 12.01 -2.20
N ASP A 120 -7.24 13.23 -1.68
CA ASP A 120 -8.40 13.93 -1.11
C ASP A 120 -8.44 15.40 -1.59
N GLU A 121 -9.31 16.21 -1.01
CA GLU A 121 -9.43 17.64 -1.38
C GLU A 121 -8.12 18.45 -1.21
N GLN A 122 -7.15 17.96 -0.43
CA GLN A 122 -5.85 18.60 -0.21
C GLN A 122 -4.78 18.09 -1.19
N GLY A 123 -5.07 17.07 -2.00
CA GLY A 123 -4.20 16.49 -3.00
C GLY A 123 -3.68 15.10 -2.64
N TRP A 124 -2.54 14.72 -3.23
CA TRP A 124 -1.89 13.43 -2.99
C TRP A 124 -1.05 13.43 -1.71
N PHE A 125 -1.10 12.33 -0.96
CA PHE A 125 -0.27 12.16 0.22
C PHE A 125 -0.04 10.67 0.55
N PRO A 126 1.10 10.35 1.19
CA PRO A 126 1.38 8.99 1.63
C PRO A 126 0.57 8.62 2.87
N CYS A 127 0.17 7.35 2.95
CA CYS A 127 -0.45 6.72 4.12
C CYS A 127 0.37 5.54 4.66
N GLU A 128 1.21 4.92 3.82
CA GLU A 128 2.26 3.99 4.22
C GLU A 128 3.58 4.35 3.56
N PHE A 129 4.70 3.95 4.19
CA PHE A 129 6.04 4.30 3.78
C PHE A 129 6.91 3.08 3.48
N HIS A 130 8.03 3.31 2.80
CA HIS A 130 9.06 2.33 2.52
C HIS A 130 10.44 2.84 2.95
N GLU A 131 11.21 2.03 3.67
CA GLU A 131 12.65 2.23 3.90
C GLU A 131 13.41 1.95 2.61
N GLY A 132 13.86 3.00 1.96
CA GLY A 132 14.46 2.94 0.64
C GLY A 132 14.34 4.27 -0.09
N SER A 133 14.82 4.27 -1.34
CA SER A 133 14.71 5.44 -2.21
C SER A 133 13.33 5.50 -2.85
N ALA A 134 12.88 6.72 -3.17
CA ALA A 134 11.74 6.90 -4.07
C ALA A 134 12.08 6.37 -5.47
N PRO A 135 11.09 5.94 -6.28
CA PRO A 135 11.33 5.53 -7.65
C PRO A 135 11.91 6.68 -8.49
N ASP A 136 12.71 6.34 -9.51
CA ASP A 136 13.12 7.32 -10.51
C ASP A 136 11.91 7.76 -11.36
N LEU A 137 11.51 9.02 -11.20
CA LEU A 137 10.39 9.63 -11.91
C LEU A 137 10.82 10.36 -13.19
N SER A 138 12.10 10.31 -13.59
CA SER A 138 12.63 11.05 -14.74
C SER A 138 11.89 10.78 -16.06
N LYS A 139 11.29 9.58 -16.18
CA LYS A 139 10.50 9.15 -17.34
C LYS A 139 8.99 9.23 -17.14
N VAL A 140 8.55 9.58 -15.93
CA VAL A 140 7.13 9.68 -15.59
C VAL A 140 6.65 11.07 -15.94
N LYS A 141 5.67 11.15 -16.85
CA LYS A 141 5.04 12.42 -17.20
C LYS A 141 4.19 12.92 -16.01
N PRO A 142 4.36 14.18 -15.55
CA PRO A 142 3.60 14.71 -14.42
C PRO A 142 2.08 14.57 -14.56
N GLU A 143 1.57 14.64 -15.78
CA GLU A 143 0.15 14.51 -16.13
C GLU A 143 -0.46 13.17 -15.69
N PHE A 144 0.36 12.12 -15.52
CA PHE A 144 -0.09 10.84 -14.98
C PHE A 144 -0.84 11.01 -13.64
N PHE A 145 -0.26 11.78 -12.72
CA PHE A 145 -0.83 11.95 -11.37
C PHE A 145 -2.11 12.78 -11.40
N THR A 146 -2.19 13.75 -12.31
CA THR A 146 -3.37 14.59 -12.50
C THR A 146 -4.50 13.80 -13.15
N ASP A 147 -4.23 13.05 -14.21
CA ASP A 147 -5.22 12.22 -14.90
C ASP A 147 -5.73 11.09 -14.00
N PHE A 148 -4.85 10.46 -13.21
CA PHE A 148 -5.25 9.45 -12.23
C PHE A 148 -6.22 10.06 -11.22
N ALA A 149 -5.85 11.19 -10.62
CA ALA A 149 -6.68 11.84 -9.61
C ALA A 149 -8.00 12.38 -10.19
N ALA A 150 -7.98 12.94 -11.39
CA ALA A 150 -9.20 13.35 -12.10
C ALA A 150 -10.15 12.16 -12.29
N TYR A 151 -9.63 11.00 -12.74
CA TYR A 151 -10.45 9.80 -12.87
C TYR A 151 -11.04 9.33 -11.54
N LEU A 152 -10.26 9.40 -10.45
CA LEU A 152 -10.79 9.06 -9.12
C LEU A 152 -11.95 9.98 -8.71
N VAL A 153 -11.81 11.29 -8.92
CA VAL A 153 -12.83 12.28 -8.54
C VAL A 153 -14.08 12.13 -9.39
N GLU A 154 -13.94 12.02 -10.72
CA GLU A 154 -15.06 11.93 -11.67
C GLU A 154 -15.94 10.68 -11.46
N ASN A 155 -15.36 9.62 -10.87
CA ASN A 155 -16.04 8.34 -10.67
C ASN A 155 -16.34 8.02 -9.18
N ASP A 156 -16.15 9.00 -8.28
CA ASP A 156 -16.35 8.82 -6.84
C ASP A 156 -15.56 7.63 -6.25
N LEU A 157 -14.26 7.61 -6.53
CA LEU A 157 -13.32 6.53 -6.17
C LEU A 157 -12.22 6.97 -5.21
N THR A 158 -12.18 8.24 -4.77
CA THR A 158 -11.13 8.78 -3.90
C THR A 158 -11.05 8.10 -2.53
N SER A 159 -12.16 7.56 -2.02
CA SER A 159 -12.21 6.75 -0.80
C SER A 159 -11.97 5.25 -1.04
N THR A 160 -11.90 4.82 -2.30
CA THR A 160 -11.82 3.42 -2.70
C THR A 160 -10.41 3.03 -3.14
N PHE A 161 -9.82 3.80 -4.05
CA PHE A 161 -8.55 3.47 -4.69
C PHE A 161 -7.45 4.48 -4.36
N GLY A 162 -6.24 3.96 -4.23
CA GLY A 162 -5.02 4.73 -4.12
C GLY A 162 -3.93 4.24 -5.07
N LEU A 163 -2.80 4.94 -5.06
CA LEU A 163 -1.62 4.61 -5.83
C LEU A 163 -0.61 3.88 -4.94
N GLU A 164 -0.07 2.75 -5.38
CA GLU A 164 1.03 2.04 -4.72
C GLU A 164 2.30 2.17 -5.56
N TYR A 165 3.41 2.56 -4.94
CA TYR A 165 4.76 2.36 -5.48
C TYR A 165 5.16 0.89 -5.35
N ILE A 166 5.48 0.26 -6.49
CA ILE A 166 5.98 -1.11 -6.51
C ILE A 166 7.48 -1.10 -6.22
N VAL A 167 7.83 -1.54 -5.02
CA VAL A 167 9.21 -1.78 -4.60
C VAL A 167 9.85 -2.80 -5.55
N PRO A 168 11.00 -2.51 -6.20
CA PRO A 168 11.57 -3.32 -7.27
C PRO A 168 11.77 -4.79 -6.92
N GLU A 169 12.15 -5.07 -5.69
CA GLU A 169 12.35 -6.41 -5.14
C GLU A 169 11.04 -7.24 -5.11
N LEU A 170 9.87 -6.58 -5.19
CA LEU A 170 8.55 -7.21 -5.17
C LEU A 170 7.90 -7.32 -6.56
N LEU A 171 8.62 -6.97 -7.63
CA LEU A 171 8.08 -6.96 -9.00
C LEU A 171 7.82 -8.36 -9.58
N ILE A 172 8.46 -9.40 -9.03
CA ILE A 172 8.62 -10.68 -9.74
C ILE A 172 7.49 -11.68 -9.41
N PHE A 173 6.66 -11.42 -8.40
CA PHE A 173 5.76 -12.43 -7.84
C PHE A 173 4.35 -11.94 -7.58
N ASN A 174 3.38 -12.87 -7.64
CA ASN A 174 2.11 -12.68 -6.96
C ASN A 174 2.38 -12.74 -5.47
N MET A 175 1.82 -11.76 -4.75
CA MET A 175 2.18 -11.52 -3.37
C MET A 175 1.00 -11.84 -2.46
N LEU A 176 1.30 -12.44 -1.32
CA LEU A 176 0.35 -12.70 -0.24
C LEU A 176 0.67 -11.77 0.93
N GLU A 177 -0.30 -10.95 1.33
CA GLU A 177 -0.22 -10.07 2.49
C GLU A 177 -0.85 -10.74 3.71
N ASN A 178 -0.05 -10.89 4.76
CA ASN A 178 -0.44 -11.49 6.02
C ASN A 178 -0.26 -10.47 7.14
N ASN A 179 -1.34 -10.15 7.86
CA ASN A 179 -1.28 -9.33 9.05
C ASN A 179 -1.01 -10.19 10.28
N TRP A 180 0.15 -10.03 10.89
CA TRP A 180 0.47 -10.70 12.15
C TRP A 180 0.39 -9.69 13.27
N GLN A 181 -0.55 -9.89 14.19
CA GLN A 181 -0.87 -8.95 15.26
C GLN A 181 0.36 -8.46 16.06
N ARG A 182 1.40 -9.31 16.22
CA ARG A 182 2.64 -8.96 16.92
C ARG A 182 3.71 -8.37 16.00
N TYR A 183 3.82 -8.86 14.77
CA TYR A 183 4.96 -8.60 13.90
C TYR A 183 4.68 -7.48 12.89
N GLY A 184 3.41 -7.19 12.56
CA GLY A 184 3.04 -6.28 11.48
C GLY A 184 2.65 -7.05 10.22
N LEU A 185 2.72 -6.40 9.06
CA LEU A 185 2.32 -6.98 7.78
C LEU A 185 3.52 -7.61 7.11
N VAL A 186 3.42 -8.89 6.76
CA VAL A 186 4.43 -9.58 5.97
C VAL A 186 3.83 -9.90 4.61
N ILE A 187 4.55 -9.49 3.58
CA ILE A 187 4.23 -9.80 2.20
C ILE A 187 5.27 -10.81 1.69
N SER A 188 4.78 -11.94 1.19
CA SER A 188 5.60 -13.05 0.67
C SER A 188 5.10 -13.51 -0.70
N GLU A 189 5.92 -14.26 -1.42
CA GLU A 189 5.49 -14.90 -2.67
C GLU A 189 4.35 -15.89 -2.39
N SER A 190 3.27 -15.83 -3.19
CA SER A 190 2.08 -16.65 -2.98
C SER A 190 2.31 -18.15 -3.14
N THR A 191 3.27 -18.56 -3.96
CA THR A 191 3.64 -19.97 -4.18
C THR A 191 4.34 -20.58 -2.97
N SER A 192 4.87 -19.74 -2.07
CA SER A 192 5.62 -20.15 -0.87
C SER A 192 4.71 -20.34 0.35
N VAL A 193 3.39 -20.12 0.22
CA VAL A 193 2.43 -20.21 1.33
C VAL A 193 1.31 -21.18 0.97
N PRO A 194 1.09 -22.27 1.75
CA PRO A 194 -0.09 -23.10 1.61
C PRO A 194 -1.34 -22.25 1.85
N LEU A 195 -2.15 -22.05 0.81
CA LEU A 195 -3.48 -21.46 0.95
C LEU A 195 -4.42 -22.56 1.44
N ASP A 196 -4.58 -22.70 2.76
CA ASP A 196 -5.68 -23.46 3.35
C ASP A 196 -7.04 -22.87 2.90
N ASP A 197 -8.17 -23.39 3.41
CA ASP A 197 -9.56 -22.91 3.17
C ASP A 197 -9.83 -21.41 3.49
N ASN A 198 -8.79 -20.63 3.79
CA ASN A 198 -8.85 -19.19 4.02
C ASN A 198 -9.19 -18.43 2.72
N SER A 199 -10.24 -17.61 2.77
CA SER A 199 -10.59 -16.74 1.65
C SER A 199 -9.55 -15.64 1.46
N THR A 200 -9.08 -15.43 0.22
CA THR A 200 -8.23 -14.28 -0.13
C THR A 200 -9.01 -13.25 -0.93
N VAL A 201 -8.61 -11.97 -0.82
CA VAL A 201 -9.14 -10.89 -1.66
C VAL A 201 -7.98 -10.13 -2.28
N ILE A 202 -8.06 -9.85 -3.58
CA ILE A 202 -7.05 -9.04 -4.26
C ILE A 202 -7.24 -7.59 -3.79
N THR A 203 -6.16 -6.97 -3.31
CA THR A 203 -6.15 -5.60 -2.78
C THR A 203 -5.28 -4.66 -3.58
N SER A 204 -4.42 -5.17 -4.48
CA SER A 204 -3.63 -4.33 -5.39
C SER A 204 -3.37 -5.01 -6.72
N TRP A 205 -3.34 -4.20 -7.78
CA TRP A 205 -3.18 -4.57 -9.17
C TRP A 205 -2.10 -3.72 -9.84
N GLY A 206 -1.04 -4.37 -10.32
CA GLY A 206 -0.05 -3.78 -11.23
C GLY A 206 -0.10 -4.46 -12.60
N TRP A 207 0.26 -3.74 -13.66
CA TRP A 207 0.30 -4.25 -15.02
C TRP A 207 1.72 -4.17 -15.55
N LEU A 208 2.49 -5.26 -15.44
CA LEU A 208 3.91 -5.25 -15.81
C LEU A 208 4.10 -5.09 -17.33
N ASP A 209 3.25 -5.74 -18.10
CA ASP A 209 3.11 -5.56 -19.54
C ASP A 209 1.69 -5.91 -20.00
N SER A 210 1.46 -5.93 -21.32
CA SER A 210 0.15 -6.19 -21.90
C SER A 210 -0.44 -7.55 -21.52
N LEU A 211 0.39 -8.52 -21.12
CA LEU A 211 0.04 -9.91 -20.81
C LEU A 211 0.18 -10.24 -19.32
N ARG A 212 1.09 -9.59 -18.59
CA ARG A 212 1.42 -9.89 -17.19
C ARG A 212 0.83 -8.87 -16.24
N LYS A 213 0.08 -9.36 -15.25
CA LYS A 213 -0.38 -8.60 -14.09
C LYS A 213 0.30 -9.08 -12.81
N ARG A 214 0.54 -8.16 -11.89
CA ARG A 214 0.89 -8.41 -10.49
C ARG A 214 -0.37 -8.25 -9.65
N GLU A 215 -0.63 -9.21 -8.77
CA GLU A 215 -1.69 -9.09 -7.77
C GLU A 215 -1.11 -9.21 -6.35
N LEU A 216 -1.53 -8.32 -5.47
CA LEU A 216 -1.39 -8.48 -4.03
C LEU A 216 -2.70 -9.04 -3.47
N ARG A 217 -2.63 -10.14 -2.72
CA ARG A 217 -3.78 -10.80 -2.11
C ARG A 217 -3.69 -10.68 -0.60
N CYS A 218 -4.70 -10.08 0.02
CA CYS A 218 -4.86 -10.10 1.46
C CYS A 218 -5.55 -11.39 1.90
N VAL A 219 -4.98 -12.10 2.88
CA VAL A 219 -5.60 -13.26 3.51
C VAL A 219 -6.67 -12.80 4.50
N ARG A 220 -7.89 -13.37 4.41
CA ARG A 220 -8.95 -13.15 5.39
C ARG A 220 -9.11 -14.40 6.26
N PHE A 221 -9.13 -14.19 7.58
CA PHE A 221 -9.47 -15.24 8.54
C PHE A 221 -10.99 -15.22 8.84
N PRO A 222 -11.64 -16.38 9.06
CA PRO A 222 -13.10 -16.51 9.21
C PRO A 222 -13.74 -15.64 10.31
N ASP A 223 -12.99 -15.29 11.36
CA ASP A 223 -13.47 -14.52 12.52
C ASP A 223 -13.16 -13.01 12.43
N GLY A 224 -12.78 -12.53 11.24
CA GLY A 224 -11.89 -11.38 11.12
C GLY A 224 -10.46 -11.78 11.53
N HIS A 225 -9.49 -10.85 11.45
CA HIS A 225 -8.10 -11.11 11.88
C HIS A 225 -8.10 -11.83 13.22
N LYS A 226 -7.59 -13.08 13.26
CA LYS A 226 -7.57 -13.91 14.47
C LYS A 226 -6.75 -13.17 15.52
N LYS A 227 -7.45 -12.53 16.47
CA LYS A 227 -6.83 -11.82 17.59
C LYS A 227 -6.33 -12.85 18.59
N VAL A 228 -5.08 -13.28 18.47
CA VAL A 228 -4.45 -14.06 19.53
C VAL A 228 -3.99 -13.05 20.58
N ASN A 229 -4.68 -13.01 21.72
CA ASN A 229 -4.34 -12.15 22.84
C ASN A 229 -2.96 -12.55 23.38
N ILE A 230 -1.93 -11.81 23.00
CA ILE A 230 -0.59 -11.90 23.58
C ILE A 230 -0.08 -10.48 23.75
N GLU A 231 0.43 -10.18 24.94
CA GLU A 231 0.81 -8.86 25.44
C GLU A 231 1.75 -8.10 24.49
N GLN A 232 1.53 -6.79 24.36
CA GLN A 232 2.33 -5.86 23.55
C GLN A 232 3.80 -5.90 23.99
N GLN A 233 4.71 -6.22 23.08
CA GLN A 233 6.15 -6.05 23.27
C GLN A 233 6.71 -5.18 22.13
N GLU A 234 7.66 -4.30 22.49
CA GLU A 234 8.34 -3.33 21.63
C GLU A 234 9.18 -4.00 20.52
N SER A 235 9.47 -3.20 19.47
CA SER A 235 10.24 -3.48 18.24
C SER A 235 10.92 -4.84 18.14
N LEU A 236 10.33 -5.74 17.34
CA LEU A 236 10.94 -6.99 16.93
C LEU A 236 12.11 -6.76 15.96
N SER A 237 13.10 -7.66 15.97
CA SER A 237 14.20 -7.65 15.00
C SER A 237 13.78 -8.27 13.65
N ASP A 238 14.65 -8.12 12.63
CA ASP A 238 14.44 -8.81 11.34
C ASP A 238 14.51 -10.33 11.52
N GLU A 239 15.46 -10.84 12.32
CA GLU A 239 15.60 -12.26 12.59
C GLU A 239 14.37 -12.83 13.30
N GLU A 240 13.78 -12.09 14.25
CA GLU A 240 12.56 -12.52 14.92
C GLU A 240 11.36 -12.57 13.98
N SER A 241 11.28 -11.63 13.02
CA SER A 241 10.22 -11.58 12.02
C SER A 241 10.37 -12.69 10.98
N ILE A 242 11.60 -12.97 10.54
CA ILE A 242 11.92 -14.10 9.66
C ILE A 242 11.61 -15.42 10.38
N ALA A 243 12.11 -15.62 11.60
CA ALA A 243 11.86 -16.85 12.36
C ALA A 243 10.37 -17.07 12.63
N ALA A 244 9.58 -16.00 12.83
CA ALA A 244 8.13 -16.10 12.91
C ALA A 244 7.50 -16.53 11.59
N PHE A 245 7.96 -16.00 10.44
CA PHE A 245 7.53 -16.43 9.10
C PHE A 245 7.77 -17.93 8.91
N GLU A 246 9.01 -18.36 9.13
CA GLU A 246 9.43 -19.75 8.93
C GLU A 246 8.64 -20.71 9.84
N ARG A 247 8.38 -20.31 11.09
CA ARG A 247 7.58 -21.12 12.02
C ARG A 247 6.13 -21.29 11.58
N VAL A 248 5.51 -20.26 11.01
CA VAL A 248 4.10 -20.30 10.61
C VAL A 248 3.92 -21.03 9.27
N TYR A 249 4.86 -20.86 8.32
CA TYR A 249 4.64 -21.29 6.93
C TYR A 249 5.63 -22.34 6.40
N LEU A 250 6.80 -22.53 7.02
CA LEU A 250 7.82 -23.49 6.56
C LEU A 250 7.96 -24.71 7.47
N ASN A 251 7.48 -24.68 8.72
CA ASN A 251 7.47 -25.84 9.62
C ASN A 251 6.24 -26.74 9.45
N VAL A 252 6.03 -27.20 8.22
CA VAL A 252 5.26 -28.42 7.92
C VAL A 252 6.22 -29.40 7.25
N TYR A 253 7.20 -29.91 8.01
CA TYR A 253 7.83 -31.23 7.84
C TYR A 253 8.42 -31.69 9.18
#